data_AF-A0A238C4A6-F1
#
_entry.id   AF-A0A238C4A6-F1
#
_cell.length_a   1.000
_cell.length_b   1.000
_cell.length_c   1.000
_cell.angle_alpha   90.00
_cell.angle_beta   90.00
_cell.angle_gamma   90.00
#
_symmetry.space_group_name_H-M   'P 1'
#
loop_
_entity.id
_entity.type
_entity.pdbx_description
1 polymer ?
#
loop_
_entity_poly.entity_id
_entity_poly.type
_entity_poly.pdbx_seq_one_letter_code
_entity_poly.pdbx_strand_id
1 'polypeptide(L)'
;MFDRPPVNISVRAHTNEGSEYIEVGFMTGKPSVELTGFIKSNQSLNENDQVAIEMVSNTGIITIEEGILRDNEISLTLKYNQGIPKASQYFLKKSRRSFKLKNWNILMEKTVMELSNGTIRKWLKRYRRTKDYLM
;
A
#
# COMPACT_ATOMS: atom_id res chain seq x y z
N MET A 1 -5.81 -7.90 14.67
CA MET A 1 -5.81 -6.43 14.70
C MET A 1 -4.37 -5.98 14.40
N PHE A 2 -4.20 -4.88 13.66
CA PHE A 2 -2.89 -4.33 13.30
C PHE A 2 -2.45 -3.40 14.43
N ASP A 3 -1.78 -3.94 15.44
CA ASP A 3 -1.53 -3.24 16.72
C ASP A 3 -0.08 -2.76 16.88
N ARG A 4 0.66 -2.67 15.78
CA ARG A 4 2.11 -2.38 15.77
C ARG A 4 2.37 -0.95 15.28
N PRO A 5 3.46 -0.29 15.71
CA PRO A 5 3.81 1.04 15.25
C PRO A 5 3.89 1.09 13.71
N PRO A 6 3.17 2.01 13.07
CA PRO A 6 3.16 2.09 11.62
C PRO A 6 4.43 2.75 11.07
N VAL A 7 4.69 2.51 9.79
CA VAL A 7 5.62 3.30 8.98
C VAL A 7 4.83 4.37 8.25
N ASN A 8 5.27 5.62 8.36
CA ASN A 8 4.66 6.73 7.63
C ASN A 8 4.98 6.62 6.13
N ILE A 9 3.96 6.85 5.29
CA ILE A 9 4.10 6.88 3.84
C ILE A 9 3.59 8.22 3.32
N SER A 10 4.37 8.84 2.44
CA SER A 10 3.95 9.99 1.65
C SER A 10 4.31 9.78 0.20
N VAL A 11 3.38 10.02 -0.71
CA VAL A 11 3.57 9.93 -2.15
C VAL A 11 3.25 11.28 -2.76
N ARG A 12 4.18 11.78 -3.58
CA ARG A 12 4.01 12.98 -4.41
C ARG A 12 4.29 12.61 -5.85
N ALA A 13 3.38 12.94 -6.74
CA ALA A 13 3.53 12.75 -8.17
C ALA A 13 3.14 14.01 -8.94
N HIS A 14 3.87 14.28 -10.01
CA HIS A 14 3.61 15.42 -10.89
C HIS A 14 3.38 14.93 -12.32
N THR A 15 2.45 15.55 -13.02
CA THR A 15 2.36 15.43 -14.48
C THR A 15 3.37 16.35 -15.15
N ASN A 16 3.67 16.11 -16.42
CA ASN A 16 4.55 16.99 -17.21
C ASN A 16 3.98 18.41 -17.33
N GLU A 17 2.66 18.55 -17.22
CA GLU A 17 1.93 19.83 -17.27
C GLU A 17 1.91 20.55 -15.91
N GLY A 18 2.46 19.95 -14.85
CA GLY A 18 2.59 20.57 -13.52
C GLY A 18 1.48 20.21 -12.53
N SER A 19 0.46 19.45 -12.93
CA SER A 19 -0.58 18.97 -12.01
C SER A 19 0.01 18.04 -10.96
N GLU A 20 -0.48 18.16 -9.73
CA GLU A 20 0.07 17.45 -8.57
C GLU A 20 -0.92 16.48 -7.95
N TYR A 21 -0.41 15.29 -7.62
CA TYR A 21 -1.11 14.28 -6.85
C TYR A 21 -0.35 13.99 -5.55
N ILE A 22 -1.07 14.03 -4.43
CA ILE A 22 -0.49 13.85 -3.10
C ILE A 22 -1.31 12.80 -2.35
N GLU A 23 -0.62 11.85 -1.75
CA GLU A 23 -1.18 10.95 -0.74
C GLU A 23 -0.30 10.91 0.49
N VAL A 24 -0.92 10.80 1.65
CA VAL A 24 -0.26 10.57 2.93
C VAL A 24 -0.97 9.47 3.68
N GLY A 25 -0.24 8.75 4.52
CA GLY A 25 -0.78 7.57 5.16
C GLY A 25 0.21 6.80 6.00
N PHE A 26 -0.19 5.57 6.31
CA PHE A 26 0.53 4.68 7.20
C PHE A 26 0.51 3.27 6.62
N MET A 27 1.59 2.53 6.85
CA MET A 27 1.67 1.10 6.60
C MET A 27 1.91 0.37 7.90
N THR A 28 1.13 -0.68 8.13
CA THR A 28 1.25 -1.52 9.32
C THR A 28 1.50 -2.96 8.91
N GLY A 29 2.51 -3.58 9.52
CA GLY A 29 2.81 -4.99 9.36
C GLY A 29 2.30 -5.79 10.55
N LYS A 30 1.87 -7.03 10.28
CA LYS A 30 1.54 -8.02 11.30
C LYS A 30 2.28 -9.32 10.95
N PRO A 31 3.39 -9.61 11.65
CA PRO A 31 4.15 -10.83 11.45
C PRO A 31 3.27 -12.07 11.65
N SER A 32 3.47 -13.09 10.83
CA SER A 32 2.81 -14.38 11.01
C SER A 32 3.35 -15.11 12.25
N VAL A 33 4.67 -15.05 12.45
CA VAL A 33 5.34 -15.61 13.63
C VAL A 33 5.78 -14.48 14.55
N GLU A 34 5.20 -14.42 15.74
CA GLU A 34 5.62 -13.48 16.78
C GLU A 34 6.38 -14.23 17.87
N LEU A 35 7.62 -13.82 18.15
CA LEU A 35 8.41 -14.33 19.29
C LEU A 35 7.96 -13.67 20.59
N THR A 36 6.70 -13.89 20.98
CA THR A 36 6.09 -13.26 22.17
C THR A 36 6.17 -14.11 23.43
N GLY A 37 6.84 -15.27 23.38
CA GLY A 37 6.87 -16.24 24.47
C GLY A 37 5.57 -17.05 24.64
N PHE A 38 4.53 -16.74 23.86
CA PHE A 38 3.28 -17.49 23.78
C PHE A 38 3.17 -18.18 22.43
N ILE A 39 3.04 -19.50 22.42
CA ILE A 39 2.79 -20.27 21.19
C ILE A 39 1.29 -20.20 20.91
N LYS A 40 0.89 -19.59 19.79
CA LYS A 40 -0.45 -19.81 19.26
C LYS A 40 -0.56 -21.27 18.81
N SER A 41 -1.32 -22.07 19.54
CA SER A 41 -1.61 -23.45 19.13
C SER A 41 -2.27 -23.44 17.75
N ASN A 42 -1.72 -24.20 16.80
CA ASN A 42 -2.19 -24.38 15.41
C ASN A 42 -1.78 -23.31 14.38
N GLN A 43 -0.78 -22.46 14.65
CA GLN A 43 -0.29 -21.56 13.61
C GLN A 43 0.67 -22.27 12.65
N SER A 44 0.38 -22.25 11.35
CA SER A 44 1.24 -22.87 10.35
C SER A 44 2.54 -22.08 10.21
N LEU A 45 3.69 -22.78 10.25
CA LEU A 45 5.02 -22.18 10.05
C LEU A 45 5.20 -21.48 8.70
N ASN A 46 4.27 -21.70 7.76
CA ASN A 46 4.28 -21.14 6.41
C ASN A 46 3.27 -20.00 6.20
N GLU A 47 2.72 -19.42 7.27
CA GLU A 47 1.87 -18.23 7.15
C GLU A 47 2.69 -17.02 6.69
N ASN A 48 2.16 -16.26 5.73
CA ASN A 48 2.79 -15.02 5.28
C ASN A 48 2.45 -13.87 6.22
N ASP A 49 3.38 -12.93 6.36
CA ASP A 49 3.15 -11.68 7.08
C ASP A 49 2.02 -10.90 6.42
N GLN A 50 1.14 -10.32 7.23
CA GLN A 50 0.05 -9.47 6.75
C GLN A 50 0.50 -8.01 6.73
N VAL A 51 0.04 -7.26 5.73
CA VAL A 51 0.33 -5.83 5.58
C VAL A 51 -0.95 -5.09 5.25
N ALA A 52 -1.13 -3.92 5.86
CA ALA A 52 -2.17 -2.96 5.50
C ALA A 52 -1.52 -1.61 5.17
N ILE A 53 -2.10 -0.90 4.20
CA ILE A 53 -1.78 0.49 3.89
C ILE A 53 -3.06 1.31 3.91
N GLU A 54 -3.05 2.37 4.70
CA GLU A 54 -4.12 3.35 4.81
C GLU A 54 -3.63 4.67 4.22
N MET A 55 -4.32 5.19 3.20
CA MET A 55 -3.94 6.42 2.51
C MET A 55 -5.09 7.41 2.45
N VAL A 56 -4.76 8.69 2.54
CA VAL A 56 -5.64 9.82 2.25
C VAL A 56 -5.03 10.62 1.11
N SER A 57 -5.84 10.89 0.09
CA SER A 57 -5.44 11.61 -1.13
C SER A 57 -5.94 13.05 -1.12
N ASN A 58 -5.20 13.95 -1.76
CA ASN A 58 -5.64 15.32 -2.05
C ASN A 58 -6.87 15.39 -2.99
N THR A 59 -7.31 14.26 -3.55
CA THR A 59 -8.59 14.13 -4.27
C THR A 59 -9.80 14.04 -3.33
N GLY A 60 -9.60 13.91 -2.01
CA GLY A 60 -10.67 13.74 -1.04
C GLY A 60 -11.13 12.29 -0.85
N ILE A 61 -10.28 11.33 -1.23
CA ILE A 61 -10.50 9.88 -1.10
C ILE A 61 -9.59 9.31 -0.02
N ILE A 62 -10.15 8.39 0.75
CA ILE A 62 -9.49 7.55 1.75
C ILE A 62 -9.57 6.11 1.26
N THR A 63 -8.46 5.38 1.34
CA THR A 63 -8.40 3.96 0.96
C THR A 63 -7.70 3.14 2.01
N ILE A 64 -8.19 1.92 2.25
CA ILE A 64 -7.47 0.89 2.98
C ILE A 64 -7.24 -0.28 2.02
N GLU A 65 -5.98 -0.65 1.85
CA GLU A 65 -5.58 -1.83 1.11
C GLU A 65 -4.89 -2.81 2.05
N GLU A 66 -5.26 -4.08 1.96
CA GLU A 66 -4.65 -5.15 2.75
C GLU A 66 -4.12 -6.26 1.85
N GLY A 67 -3.11 -6.95 2.35
CA GLY A 67 -2.64 -8.19 1.78
C GLY A 67 -1.45 -8.76 2.53
N ILE A 68 -0.45 -9.23 1.79
CA ILE A 68 0.64 -10.04 2.34
C ILE A 68 2.01 -9.54 1.90
N LEU A 69 3.01 -9.76 2.75
CA LEU A 69 4.43 -9.69 2.41
C LEU A 69 4.96 -11.11 2.22
N ARG A 70 5.52 -11.39 1.05
CA ARG A 70 6.17 -12.66 0.73
C ARG A 70 7.27 -12.43 -0.29
N ASP A 71 8.42 -13.09 -0.13
CA ASP A 71 9.51 -13.06 -1.12
C ASP A 71 9.95 -11.64 -1.53
N ASN A 72 10.07 -10.73 -0.55
CA ASN A 72 10.37 -9.29 -0.73
C ASN A 72 9.36 -8.53 -1.60
N GLU A 73 8.13 -9.03 -1.68
CA GLU A 73 7.03 -8.40 -2.39
C GLU A 73 5.82 -8.22 -1.47
N ILE A 74 5.38 -6.97 -1.34
CA ILE A 74 4.11 -6.62 -0.73
C ILE A 74 3.04 -6.67 -1.82
N SER A 75 1.98 -7.45 -1.62
CA SER A 75 0.84 -7.54 -2.53
C SER A 75 -0.42 -7.12 -1.79
N LEU A 76 -1.13 -6.11 -2.30
CA LEU A 76 -2.25 -5.46 -1.65
C LEU A 76 -3.51 -5.47 -2.53
N THR A 77 -4.65 -5.49 -1.87
CA THR A 77 -5.98 -5.39 -2.48
C THR A 77 -6.85 -4.40 -1.72
N LEU A 78 -7.66 -3.64 -2.46
CA LEU A 78 -8.63 -2.72 -1.84
C LEU A 78 -9.58 -3.46 -0.91
N LYS A 79 -9.69 -2.98 0.32
CA LYS A 79 -10.68 -3.43 1.32
C LYS A 79 -11.71 -2.36 1.61
N TYR A 80 -11.28 -1.11 1.63
CA TYR A 80 -12.14 0.00 1.97
C TYR A 80 -11.80 1.20 1.11
N ASN A 81 -12.83 1.97 0.77
CA ASN A 81 -12.75 3.23 0.08
C ASN A 81 -13.89 4.10 0.60
N GLN A 82 -13.60 5.34 0.98
CA GLN A 82 -14.59 6.38 1.23
C GLN A 82 -14.04 7.74 0.79
N GLY A 83 -14.90 8.73 0.65
CA GLY A 83 -14.49 10.09 0.36
C GLY A 83 -15.66 11.05 0.34
N ILE A 84 -15.37 12.32 0.08
CA ILE A 84 -16.38 13.36 0.00
C ILE A 84 -17.25 13.20 -1.27
N PRO A 85 -18.53 13.62 -1.27
CA PRO A 85 -19.39 13.46 -2.45
C PRO A 85 -18.84 14.08 -3.74
N LYS A 86 -18.11 15.21 -3.64
CA LYS A 86 -17.45 15.87 -4.79
C LYS A 86 -16.33 15.04 -5.42
N ALA A 87 -15.81 14.03 -4.71
CA ALA A 87 -14.74 13.17 -5.17
C ALA A 87 -15.25 11.87 -5.82
N SER A 88 -16.57 11.73 -6.04
CA SER A 88 -17.17 10.46 -6.49
C SER A 88 -16.57 9.86 -7.75
N GLN A 89 -16.07 10.71 -8.65
CA GLN A 89 -15.35 10.32 -9.87
C GLN A 89 -14.02 9.57 -9.61
N TYR A 90 -13.47 9.69 -8.41
CA TYR A 90 -12.24 9.03 -7.97
C TYR A 90 -12.50 7.78 -7.13
N PHE A 91 -13.77 7.43 -6.85
CA PHE A 91 -14.06 6.21 -6.10
C PHE A 91 -13.53 4.98 -6.83
N LEU A 92 -12.86 4.13 -6.07
CA LEU A 92 -12.30 2.88 -6.52
C LEU A 92 -13.29 1.75 -6.27
N LYS A 93 -13.59 0.99 -7.33
CA LYS A 93 -14.28 -0.28 -7.22
C LYS A 93 -13.33 -1.40 -6.87
N LYS A 94 -12.11 -1.39 -7.43
CA LYS A 94 -11.03 -2.35 -7.13
C LYS A 94 -9.67 -1.68 -7.23
N SER A 95 -8.74 -2.15 -6.41
CA SER A 95 -7.31 -1.85 -6.54
C SER A 95 -6.51 -3.11 -6.27
N ARG A 96 -5.45 -3.31 -7.06
CA ARG A 96 -4.38 -4.27 -6.84
C ARG A 96 -3.06 -3.54 -7.01
N ARG A 97 -2.25 -3.56 -5.95
CA ARG A 97 -0.95 -2.88 -5.89
C ARG A 97 0.09 -3.88 -5.43
N SER A 98 1.26 -3.90 -6.06
CA SER A 98 2.41 -4.63 -5.52
C SER A 98 3.66 -3.77 -5.48
N PHE A 99 4.44 -3.94 -4.41
CA PHE A 99 5.73 -3.33 -4.22
C PHE A 99 6.79 -4.41 -4.06
N LYS A 100 7.73 -4.48 -4.99
CA LYS A 100 8.80 -5.49 -4.98
C LYS A 100 10.15 -4.83 -4.85
N LEU A 101 10.90 -5.21 -3.83
CA LEU A 101 12.28 -4.80 -3.69
C LEU A 101 13.14 -5.63 -4.64
N LYS A 102 13.67 -5.02 -5.71
CA LYS A 102 14.55 -5.68 -6.68
C LYS A 102 15.95 -5.90 -6.11
N ASN A 103 16.42 -4.93 -5.33
CA ASN A 103 17.65 -4.92 -4.55
C ASN A 103 17.55 -3.78 -3.52
N TRP A 104 18.57 -3.59 -2.69
CA TRP A 104 18.59 -2.58 -1.63
C TRP A 104 18.31 -1.13 -2.09
N ASN A 105 18.46 -0.84 -3.38
CA ASN A 105 18.33 0.50 -3.96
C ASN A 105 17.12 0.70 -4.87
N ILE A 106 16.44 -0.37 -5.30
CA ILE A 106 15.42 -0.29 -6.34
C ILE A 106 14.13 -0.92 -5.85
N LEU A 107 13.09 -0.09 -5.76
CA LEU A 107 11.71 -0.50 -5.48
C LEU A 107 10.90 -0.42 -6.77
N MET A 108 10.20 -1.50 -7.11
CA MET A 108 9.24 -1.53 -8.22
C MET A 108 7.82 -1.47 -7.66
N GLU A 109 6.98 -0.61 -8.23
CA GLU A 109 5.53 -0.60 -7.96
C GLU A 109 4.78 -1.01 -9.23
N LYS A 110 3.85 -1.95 -9.10
CA LYS A 110 2.90 -2.32 -10.15
C LYS A 110 1.48 -2.14 -9.63
N THR A 111 0.66 -1.42 -10.39
CA THR A 111 -0.67 -1.06 -9.91
C THR A 111 -1.71 -1.20 -11.02
N VAL A 112 -2.87 -1.74 -10.63
CA VAL A 112 -4.09 -1.83 -11.44
C VAL A 112 -5.26 -1.36 -10.59
N MET A 113 -5.95 -0.33 -11.06
CA MET A 113 -7.13 0.23 -10.41
C MET A 113 -8.32 0.25 -11.34
N GLU A 114 -9.50 -0.05 -10.81
CA GLU A 114 -10.80 0.08 -11.47
C GLU A 114 -11.60 1.13 -10.70
N LEU A 115 -11.96 2.23 -11.36
CA LEU A 115 -12.83 3.27 -10.81
C LEU A 115 -14.29 2.81 -10.86
N SER A 116 -15.15 3.42 -10.05
CA SER A 116 -16.58 3.09 -9.96
C SER A 116 -17.32 3.28 -11.29
N ASN A 117 -16.84 4.16 -12.17
CA ASN A 117 -17.37 4.37 -13.51
C ASN A 117 -16.88 3.33 -14.54
N GLY A 118 -16.14 2.30 -14.12
CA GLY A 118 -15.60 1.25 -14.99
C GLY A 118 -14.27 1.57 -15.65
N THR A 119 -13.72 2.78 -15.46
CA THR A 119 -12.41 3.14 -16.01
C THR A 119 -11.30 2.32 -15.33
N ILE A 120 -10.45 1.68 -16.13
CA ILE A 120 -9.30 0.92 -15.64
C ILE A 120 -8.02 1.72 -15.88
N ARG A 121 -7.21 1.88 -14.82
CA ARG A 121 -5.88 2.51 -14.89
C ARG A 121 -4.82 1.50 -14.48
N LYS A 122 -3.68 1.52 -15.17
CA LYS A 122 -2.55 0.64 -14.91
C LYS A 122 -1.25 1.41 -15.03
N TRP A 123 -0.31 1.16 -14.13
CA TRP A 123 1.03 1.72 -14.24
C TRP A 123 2.07 0.80 -13.63
N LEU A 124 3.32 1.03 -14.03
CA LEU A 124 4.52 0.44 -13.48
C LEU A 124 5.50 1.58 -13.19
N LYS A 125 5.95 1.69 -11.94
CA LYS A 125 6.92 2.69 -11.51
C LYS A 125 8.17 2.03 -10.94
N ARG A 126 9.30 2.70 -11.11
CA ARG A 126 10.60 2.31 -10.53
C ARG A 126 11.10 3.47 -9.69
N TYR A 127 11.37 3.20 -8.43
CA TYR A 127 11.95 4.15 -7.49
C TYR A 127 13.39 3.76 -7.19
N ARG A 128 14.28 4.74 -7.20
CA ARG A 128 15.66 4.61 -6.75
C ARG A 128 15.79 5.25 -5.38
N ARG A 129 16.40 4.55 -4.43
CA ARG A 129 16.71 5.09 -3.11
C ARG A 129 17.67 6.28 -3.25
N THR A 130 17.29 7.41 -2.65
CA THR A 130 18.09 8.64 -2.63
C THR A 130 18.60 9.00 -1.24
N LYS A 131 17.87 8.57 -0.20
CA LYS A 131 18.22 8.78 1.21
C LYS A 131 17.84 7.55 2.01
N ASP A 132 18.70 7.18 2.95
CA ASP A 132 18.37 6.25 4.03
C ASP A 132 18.20 7.07 5.31
N TYR A 133 17.12 6.83 6.03
CA TYR A 133 16.78 7.52 7.28
C TYR A 133 17.00 6.64 8.51
N LEU A 134 17.37 5.37 8.31
CA LEU A 134 17.61 4.38 9.37
C LEU A 134 19.09 3.99 9.47
N MET A 135 19.96 4.59 8.66
CA MET A 135 21.43 4.45 8.68
C MET A 135 22.10 5.80 8.85
#